data_AF-A0A538RB59-F1
#
_entry.id   AF-A0A538RB59-F1
#
_cell.length_a   1.000
_cell.length_b   1.000
_cell.length_c   1.000
_cell.angle_alpha   90.00
_cell.angle_beta   90.00
_cell.angle_gamma   90.00
#
_symmetry.space_group_name_H-M   'P 1'
#
loop_
_entity.id
_entity.type
_entity.pdbx_description
1 polymer ?
#
loop_
_entity_poly.entity_id
_entity_poly.type
_entity_poly.pdbx_seq_one_letter_code
_entity_poly.pdbx_strand_id
1 'polypeptide(L)'
;KAARATGATVHRGGTYICIEGPQFSTKAESRIYRGWGVDVIGMTNMPEAKLAREAELCYATLALVTDYDVWHESHETVTVEAVIQNLLKNVATARDVLRRAIPAVGGPRACPCPTLLGNAVITDPSAFPLATRRRLDLLLGKYFPPTRKKRHG
;
A
#
# COMPACT_ATOMS: atom_id res chain seq x y z
N LYS A 1 3.49 12.24 -13.10
CA LYS A 1 3.20 13.58 -13.67
C LYS A 1 2.90 14.58 -12.57
N ALA A 2 1.86 14.37 -11.74
CA ALA A 2 1.54 15.22 -10.59
C ALA A 2 2.74 15.51 -9.67
N ALA A 3 3.48 14.47 -9.25
CA ALA A 3 4.65 14.64 -8.38
C ALA A 3 5.80 15.44 -9.02
N ARG A 4 6.02 15.34 -10.34
CA ARG A 4 7.08 16.11 -11.01
C ARG A 4 6.74 17.61 -11.11
N ALA A 5 5.45 17.94 -11.07
CA ALA A 5 5.00 19.33 -11.15
C ALA A 5 5.18 20.11 -9.84
N THR A 6 5.57 19.45 -8.75
CA THR A 6 5.85 20.12 -7.46
C THR A 6 7.27 20.66 -7.37
N GLY A 7 8.14 20.35 -8.33
CA GLY A 7 9.56 20.69 -8.30
C GLY A 7 10.41 19.79 -7.40
N ALA A 8 9.81 18.79 -6.74
CA ALA A 8 10.55 17.81 -5.96
C ALA A 8 11.31 16.82 -6.85
N THR A 9 12.43 16.28 -6.34
CA THR A 9 13.08 15.12 -6.93
C THR A 9 12.18 13.90 -6.78
N VAL A 10 11.85 13.23 -7.89
CA VAL A 10 10.91 12.12 -7.91
C VAL A 10 11.52 10.92 -8.63
N HIS A 11 11.55 9.80 -7.93
CA HIS A 11 11.89 8.49 -8.48
C HIS A 11 10.61 7.75 -8.85
N ARG A 12 10.60 7.09 -10.02
CA ARG A 12 9.46 6.27 -10.47
C ARG A 12 9.86 4.81 -10.43
N GLY A 13 9.07 4.01 -9.72
CA GLY A 13 9.40 2.62 -9.43
C GLY A 13 10.17 2.52 -8.11
N GLY A 14 10.69 1.32 -7.86
CA GLY A 14 11.41 0.97 -6.65
C GLY A 14 10.71 -0.16 -5.89
N THR A 15 11.52 -0.95 -5.20
CA THR A 15 11.12 -2.06 -4.35
C THR A 15 11.00 -1.55 -2.92
N TYR A 16 9.81 -1.67 -2.34
CA TYR A 16 9.55 -1.34 -0.94
C TYR A 16 9.64 -2.60 -0.09
N ILE A 17 10.42 -2.57 0.98
CA ILE A 17 10.39 -3.61 2.03
C ILE A 17 9.59 -3.11 3.23
N CYS A 18 8.66 -3.95 3.70
CA CYS A 18 7.94 -3.71 4.93
C CYS A 18 8.55 -4.57 6.04
N ILE A 19 9.01 -3.95 7.11
CA ILE A 19 9.42 -4.62 8.35
C ILE A 19 8.36 -4.41 9.43
N GLU A 20 8.41 -5.20 10.50
CA GLU A 20 7.44 -5.08 11.61
C GLU A 20 7.60 -3.76 12.40
N GLY A 21 8.83 -3.37 12.71
CA GLY A 21 9.08 -2.28 13.67
C GLY A 21 8.67 -2.65 15.10
N PRO A 22 8.57 -1.68 16.04
CA PRO A 22 8.80 -0.24 15.88
C PRO A 22 10.28 0.16 15.82
N GLN A 23 11.20 -0.76 16.08
CA GLN A 23 12.64 -0.49 16.03
C GLN A 23 13.10 -0.33 14.58
N PHE A 24 14.06 0.58 14.37
CA PHE A 24 14.79 0.63 13.12
C PHE A 24 15.63 -0.63 12.93
N SER A 25 15.95 -0.92 11.67
CA SER A 25 16.83 -2.04 11.34
C SER A 25 18.22 -1.82 11.90
N THR A 26 18.88 -2.92 12.24
CA THR A 26 20.32 -2.95 12.45
C THR A 26 21.06 -2.71 11.13
N LYS A 27 22.34 -2.36 11.23
CA LYS A 27 23.22 -2.21 10.05
C LYS A 27 23.36 -3.51 9.27
N ALA A 28 23.32 -4.67 9.94
CA ALA A 28 23.39 -5.97 9.29
C ALA A 28 22.14 -6.24 8.44
N GLU A 29 20.95 -6.00 9.00
CA GLU A 29 19.67 -6.11 8.28
C GLU A 29 19.62 -5.14 7.09
N SER A 30 20.01 -3.88 7.29
CA SER A 30 20.08 -2.88 6.22
C SER A 30 20.94 -3.34 5.04
N ARG A 31 22.10 -3.96 5.32
CA ARG A 31 22.99 -4.51 4.28
C ARG A 31 22.35 -5.68 3.53
N ILE A 32 21.62 -6.55 4.22
CA ILE A 32 20.88 -7.66 3.60
C ILE A 32 19.81 -7.12 2.66
N TYR A 33 18.98 -6.17 3.12
CA TYR A 33 17.88 -5.62 2.31
C TYR A 33 18.38 -4.89 1.07
N ARG A 34 19.48 -4.14 1.18
CA ARG A 34 20.15 -3.55 0.02
C ARG A 34 20.67 -4.62 -0.95
N GLY A 35 21.20 -5.72 -0.43
CA GLY A 35 21.60 -6.88 -1.23
C GLY A 35 20.46 -7.52 -2.02
N TRP A 36 19.21 -7.37 -1.54
CA TRP A 36 18.00 -7.81 -2.26
C TRP A 36 17.52 -6.83 -3.33
N GLY A 37 18.18 -5.67 -3.50
CA GLY A 37 17.75 -4.63 -4.44
C GLY A 37 16.52 -3.86 -3.95
N VAL A 38 16.36 -3.73 -2.63
CA VAL A 38 15.33 -2.88 -2.03
C VAL A 38 15.75 -1.41 -2.13
N ASP A 39 14.81 -0.54 -2.50
CA ASP A 39 15.02 0.90 -2.65
C ASP A 39 14.53 1.70 -1.45
N VAL A 40 13.44 1.27 -0.81
CA VAL A 40 12.80 1.98 0.30
C VAL A 40 12.36 0.98 1.38
N ILE A 41 12.53 1.37 2.65
CA ILE A 41 12.07 0.62 3.82
C ILE A 41 10.98 1.39 4.56
N GLY A 42 10.03 0.67 5.15
CA GLY A 42 9.07 1.22 6.11
C GLY A 42 8.29 0.12 6.81
N MET A 43 7.17 0.47 7.45
CA MET A 43 6.48 -0.42 8.40
C MET A 43 4.96 -0.57 8.16
N THR A 44 4.37 0.08 7.13
CA THR A 44 2.90 0.20 7.05
C THR A 44 2.25 -0.32 5.76
N ASN A 45 2.94 -0.31 4.62
CA ASN A 45 2.31 -0.70 3.34
C ASN A 45 1.93 -2.19 3.26
N MET A 46 2.39 -3.03 4.20
CA MET A 46 1.93 -4.39 4.40
C MET A 46 1.34 -4.55 5.80
N PRO A 47 0.13 -5.14 5.96
CA PRO A 47 -0.66 -5.86 4.96
C PRO A 47 -1.56 -4.99 4.06
N GLU A 48 -1.50 -3.67 4.16
CA GLU A 48 -2.42 -2.73 3.48
C GLU A 48 -2.56 -2.99 1.96
N ALA A 49 -1.45 -3.16 1.24
CA ALA A 49 -1.48 -3.40 -0.20
C ALA A 49 -2.18 -4.72 -0.59
N LYS A 50 -2.04 -5.78 0.23
CA LYS A 50 -2.74 -7.05 0.02
C LYS A 50 -4.24 -6.92 0.29
N LEU A 51 -4.61 -6.23 1.38
CA LEU A 51 -6.02 -6.01 1.71
C LEU A 51 -6.72 -5.13 0.65
N ALA A 52 -6.06 -4.09 0.15
CA ALA A 52 -6.58 -3.28 -0.94
C ALA A 52 -6.79 -4.09 -2.22
N ARG A 53 -5.89 -5.04 -2.49
CA ARG A 53 -5.98 -5.98 -3.61
C ARG A 53 -7.15 -6.95 -3.46
N GLU A 54 -7.36 -7.51 -2.26
CA GLU A 54 -8.52 -8.36 -1.95
C GLU A 54 -9.84 -7.59 -2.05
N ALA A 55 -9.81 -6.29 -1.73
CA ALA A 55 -10.95 -5.39 -1.88
C ALA A 55 -11.16 -4.83 -3.29
N GLU A 56 -10.44 -5.35 -4.30
CA GLU A 56 -10.55 -4.92 -5.71
C GLU A 56 -10.27 -3.41 -5.93
N LEU A 57 -9.48 -2.80 -5.03
CA LEU A 57 -9.09 -1.40 -5.10
C LEU A 57 -7.79 -1.21 -5.91
N CYS A 58 -7.73 -0.13 -6.69
CA CYS A 58 -6.49 0.32 -7.30
C CYS A 58 -5.60 0.94 -6.23
N TYR A 59 -4.51 0.27 -5.89
CA TYR A 59 -3.59 0.71 -4.84
C TYR A 59 -2.27 1.20 -5.43
N ALA A 60 -1.75 2.31 -4.90
CA ALA A 60 -0.43 2.83 -5.22
C ALA A 60 0.17 3.53 -4.00
N THR A 61 1.48 3.41 -3.82
CA THR A 61 2.21 4.05 -2.72
C THR A 61 2.92 5.30 -3.22
N LEU A 62 2.76 6.41 -2.49
CA LEU A 62 3.65 7.57 -2.56
C LEU A 62 4.57 7.52 -1.34
N ALA A 63 5.77 6.98 -1.51
CA ALA A 63 6.77 6.94 -0.45
C ALA A 63 7.50 8.29 -0.37
N LEU A 64 7.63 8.83 0.84
CA LEU A 64 8.33 10.07 1.12
C LEU A 64 9.57 9.73 1.94
N VAL A 65 10.74 9.81 1.32
CA VAL A 65 12.00 9.47 1.99
C VAL A 65 12.28 10.53 3.06
N THR A 66 12.43 10.09 4.32
CA THR A 66 12.68 10.95 5.48
C THR A 66 14.14 10.95 5.91
N ASP A 67 14.81 9.83 5.68
CA ASP A 67 16.18 9.55 6.09
C ASP A 67 16.75 8.40 5.24
N TYR A 68 18.03 8.10 5.45
CA TYR A 68 18.76 7.05 4.73
C TYR A 68 18.85 5.75 5.54
N ASP A 69 18.05 5.51 6.58
CA ASP A 69 18.23 4.38 7.52
C ASP A 69 19.68 4.35 8.08
N VAL A 70 20.06 3.29 8.81
CA VAL A 70 21.35 3.23 9.52
C VAL A 70 22.56 2.82 8.67
N TRP A 71 22.42 2.74 7.34
CA TRP A 71 23.49 2.24 6.46
C TRP A 71 24.49 3.32 6.02
N HIS A 72 24.14 4.61 6.11
CA HIS A 72 24.99 5.69 5.63
C HIS A 72 26.08 6.04 6.65
N GLU A 73 27.32 5.64 6.39
CA GLU A 73 28.45 5.82 7.31
C GLU A 73 28.99 7.26 7.37
N SER A 74 28.61 8.14 6.41
CA SER A 74 29.21 9.48 6.23
C SER A 74 28.27 10.67 6.47
N HIS A 75 27.06 10.44 6.99
CA HIS A 75 26.18 11.52 7.46
C HIS A 75 26.01 11.42 8.98
N GLU A 76 25.84 12.57 9.64
CA GLU A 76 25.48 12.65 11.06
C GLU A 76 24.38 11.64 11.39
N THR A 77 24.53 10.95 12.52
CA THR A 77 23.51 10.04 13.07
C THR A 77 22.13 10.67 12.94
N VAL A 78 21.17 9.94 12.36
CA VAL A 78 19.80 10.41 12.16
C VAL A 78 19.24 10.95 13.48
N THR A 79 19.14 12.28 13.61
CA THR A 79 18.55 12.91 14.79
C THR A 79 17.03 12.94 14.64
N VAL A 80 16.31 12.84 15.76
CA VAL A 80 14.85 12.89 15.80
C VAL A 80 14.36 14.22 15.20
N GLU A 81 15.07 15.31 15.45
CA GLU A 81 14.77 16.64 14.94
C GLU A 81 14.88 16.73 13.42
N ALA A 82 15.94 16.16 12.83
CA ALA A 82 16.11 16.13 11.37
C ALA A 82 15.00 15.31 10.69
N VAL A 83 14.61 14.19 11.29
CA VAL A 83 13.48 13.37 10.81
C VAL A 83 12.18 14.16 10.85
N ILE A 84 11.89 14.86 11.96
CA ILE A 84 10.68 15.69 12.10
C ILE A 84 10.64 16.82 11.06
N GLN A 85 11.75 17.52 10.85
CA GLN A 85 11.81 18.60 9.86
C GLN A 85 11.58 18.09 8.43
N ASN A 86 12.21 16.97 8.07
CA ASN A 86 12.00 16.33 6.78
C ASN A 86 10.55 15.85 6.61
N LEU A 87 9.96 15.26 7.66
CA LEU A 87 8.55 14.85 7.69
C LEU A 87 7.61 16.02 7.38
N LEU A 88 7.78 17.18 8.03
CA LEU A 88 6.92 18.35 7.80
C LEU A 88 7.03 18.87 6.35
N LYS A 89 8.25 18.94 5.80
CA LYS A 89 8.47 19.30 4.39
C LYS A 89 7.84 18.29 3.43
N ASN A 90 7.94 17.00 3.76
CA ASN A 90 7.34 15.92 3.00
C ASN A 90 5.82 15.97 3.01
N VAL A 91 5.18 16.33 4.13
CA VAL A 91 3.73 16.52 4.22
C VAL A 91 3.24 17.60 3.26
N ALA A 92 3.91 18.75 3.22
CA ALA A 92 3.55 19.84 2.30
C ALA A 92 3.64 19.37 0.83
N THR A 93 4.73 18.68 0.49
CA THR A 93 4.94 18.11 -0.85
C THR A 93 3.84 17.11 -1.21
N ALA A 94 3.55 16.15 -0.31
CA ALA A 94 2.54 15.13 -0.52
C ALA A 94 1.15 15.73 -0.74
N ARG A 95 0.78 16.76 0.03
CA ARG A 95 -0.49 17.47 -0.16
C ARG A 95 -0.59 18.08 -1.56
N ASP A 96 0.47 18.68 -2.07
CA ASP A 96 0.45 19.24 -3.44
C ASP A 96 0.38 18.13 -4.51
N VAL A 97 1.12 17.03 -4.32
CA VAL A 97 1.02 15.87 -5.20
C VAL A 97 -0.42 15.35 -5.26
N LEU A 98 -1.06 15.15 -4.10
CA LEU A 98 -2.42 14.62 -4.02
C LEU A 98 -3.45 15.57 -4.64
N ARG A 99 -3.36 16.88 -4.39
CA ARG A 99 -4.23 17.89 -5.02
C ARG A 99 -4.19 17.83 -6.55
N ARG A 100 -3.01 17.57 -7.11
CA ARG A 100 -2.81 17.47 -8.57
C ARG A 100 -3.17 16.08 -9.11
N ALA A 101 -2.99 15.03 -8.32
CA ALA A 101 -3.21 13.66 -8.75
C ALA A 101 -4.69 13.27 -8.73
N ILE A 102 -5.44 13.62 -7.67
CA ILE A 102 -6.83 13.19 -7.46
C ILE A 102 -7.74 13.52 -8.67
N PRO A 103 -7.72 14.75 -9.24
CA PRO A 103 -8.55 15.06 -10.41
C PRO A 103 -8.25 14.19 -11.64
N ALA A 104 -7.05 13.62 -11.75
CA ALA A 104 -6.62 12.81 -12.88
C ALA A 104 -6.95 11.32 -12.75
N VAL A 105 -7.41 10.84 -11.57
CA VAL A 105 -7.63 9.41 -11.29
C VAL A 105 -9.07 8.94 -11.59
N GLY A 106 -10.01 9.87 -11.85
CA GLY A 106 -11.43 9.56 -12.05
C GLY A 106 -11.85 8.96 -13.40
N GLY A 107 -10.92 8.67 -14.29
CA GLY A 107 -11.22 8.11 -15.61
C GLY A 107 -11.60 6.61 -15.60
N PRO A 108 -12.01 6.04 -16.76
CA PRO A 108 -12.25 4.62 -16.90
C PRO A 108 -11.03 3.80 -16.50
N ARG A 109 -11.24 2.73 -15.72
CA ARG A 109 -10.16 1.86 -15.25
C ARG A 109 -9.75 0.88 -16.35
N ALA A 110 -8.48 0.91 -16.74
CA ALA A 110 -7.89 -0.06 -17.68
C ALA A 110 -7.22 -1.26 -16.98
N CYS A 111 -7.16 -1.27 -15.65
CA CYS A 111 -6.53 -2.33 -14.87
C CYS A 111 -7.52 -3.46 -14.51
N PRO A 112 -7.02 -4.69 -14.24
CA PRO A 112 -7.87 -5.81 -13.85
C PRO A 112 -8.38 -5.73 -12.40
N CYS A 113 -7.94 -4.75 -11.59
CA CYS A 113 -8.27 -4.61 -10.17
C CYS A 113 -9.76 -4.85 -9.83
N PRO A 114 -10.75 -4.30 -10.57
CA PRO A 114 -12.16 -4.45 -10.24
C PRO A 114 -12.72 -5.87 -10.38
N THR A 115 -11.95 -6.84 -10.85
CA THR A 115 -12.43 -8.22 -11.08
C THR A 115 -11.53 -9.31 -10.49
N LEU A 116 -10.52 -8.95 -9.69
CA LEU A 116 -9.50 -9.89 -9.24
C LEU A 116 -10.02 -10.96 -8.29
N LEU A 117 -11.05 -10.66 -7.49
CA LEU A 117 -11.51 -11.58 -6.46
C LEU A 117 -12.32 -12.74 -7.04
N GLY A 118 -12.92 -12.57 -8.21
CA GLY A 118 -13.79 -13.57 -8.85
C GLY A 118 -13.13 -14.93 -9.08
N ASN A 119 -11.81 -14.95 -9.31
CA ASN A 119 -11.02 -16.17 -9.54
C ASN A 119 -10.04 -16.50 -8.40
N ALA A 120 -10.08 -15.75 -7.29
CA ALA A 120 -9.12 -15.91 -6.19
C ALA A 120 -9.64 -16.81 -5.06
N VAL A 121 -10.93 -17.16 -5.07
CA VAL A 121 -11.56 -17.96 -4.02
C VAL A 121 -11.59 -19.43 -4.44
N ILE A 122 -10.89 -20.28 -3.68
CA ILE A 122 -10.79 -21.71 -3.94
C ILE A 122 -11.88 -22.49 -3.21
N THR A 123 -12.30 -22.01 -2.04
CA THR A 123 -13.33 -22.67 -1.23
C THR A 123 -14.66 -22.67 -1.99
N ASP A 124 -15.32 -23.83 -2.03
CA ASP A 124 -16.65 -23.96 -2.63
C ASP A 124 -17.63 -23.00 -1.94
N PRO A 125 -18.30 -22.09 -2.70
CA PRO A 125 -19.30 -21.18 -2.15
C PRO A 125 -20.40 -21.89 -1.35
N SER A 126 -20.79 -23.10 -1.72
CA SER A 126 -21.80 -23.88 -0.98
C SER A 126 -21.37 -24.19 0.46
N ALA A 127 -20.07 -24.26 0.73
CA ALA A 127 -19.49 -24.54 2.04
C ALA A 127 -19.30 -23.28 2.91
N PHE A 128 -19.59 -22.08 2.41
CA PHE A 128 -19.36 -20.85 3.18
C PHE A 128 -20.32 -20.74 4.38
N PRO A 129 -19.79 -20.67 5.62
CA PRO A 129 -20.62 -20.44 6.79
C PRO A 129 -21.39 -19.12 6.70
N LEU A 130 -22.60 -19.06 7.26
CA LEU A 130 -23.43 -17.85 7.26
C LEU A 130 -22.71 -16.64 7.88
N ALA A 131 -21.94 -16.87 8.95
CA ALA A 131 -21.14 -15.82 9.59
C ALA A 131 -20.09 -15.24 8.63
N THR A 132 -19.37 -16.09 7.90
CA THR A 132 -18.35 -15.67 6.92
C THR A 132 -19.00 -14.91 5.75
N ARG A 133 -20.14 -15.39 5.24
CA ARG A 133 -20.89 -14.69 4.18
C ARG A 133 -21.27 -13.28 4.59
N ARG A 134 -21.80 -13.11 5.81
CA ARG A 134 -22.14 -11.78 6.35
C ARG A 134 -20.91 -10.89 6.51
N ARG A 135 -19.81 -11.44 7.02
CA ARG A 135 -18.56 -10.68 7.25
C ARG A 135 -17.92 -10.20 5.95
N LEU A 136 -17.98 -11.00 4.89
CA LEU A 136 -17.30 -10.73 3.62
C LEU A 136 -18.24 -10.25 2.51
N ASP A 137 -19.48 -9.91 2.82
CA ASP A 137 -20.51 -9.55 1.84
C ASP A 137 -20.08 -8.38 0.92
N LEU A 138 -19.44 -7.37 1.49
CA LEU A 138 -18.91 -6.21 0.76
C LEU A 138 -17.86 -6.58 -0.30
N LEU A 139 -17.13 -7.68 -0.10
CA LEU A 139 -16.06 -8.13 -0.99
C LEU A 139 -16.57 -9.20 -1.96
N LEU A 140 -17.25 -10.21 -1.42
CA LEU A 140 -17.62 -11.43 -2.14
C LEU A 140 -19.05 -11.44 -2.67
N GLY A 141 -19.94 -10.57 -2.18
CA GLY A 141 -21.36 -10.59 -2.53
C GLY A 141 -21.64 -10.41 -4.02
N LYS A 142 -20.77 -9.66 -4.72
CA LYS A 142 -20.78 -9.50 -6.18
C LYS A 142 -20.61 -10.83 -6.95
N TYR A 143 -19.82 -11.76 -6.41
CA TYR A 143 -19.48 -13.03 -7.08
C TYR A 143 -20.29 -14.21 -6.54
N PHE A 144 -20.60 -14.19 -5.24
CA PHE A 144 -21.25 -15.28 -4.54
C PHE A 144 -22.47 -14.78 -3.76
N PRO A 145 -23.50 -14.26 -4.45
CA PRO A 145 -24.66 -13.66 -3.81
C PRO A 145 -25.34 -14.66 -2.86
N PRO A 146 -25.89 -14.19 -1.72
CA PRO A 146 -26.62 -15.07 -0.82
C PRO A 146 -27.80 -15.71 -1.56
N THR A 147 -27.92 -17.03 -1.45
CA THR A 147 -29.06 -17.75 -2.02
C THR A 147 -30.34 -17.25 -1.33
N ARG A 148 -31.23 -16.60 -2.09
CA ARG A 148 -32.59 -16.30 -1.62
C ARG A 148 -33.24 -17.64 -1.30
N LYS A 149 -33.44 -17.96 -0.01
CA LYS A 149 -34.29 -19.08 0.40
C LYS A 149 -35.63 -18.94 -0.33
N LYS A 150 -35.98 -19.90 -1.19
CA LYS A 150 -37.36 -20.05 -1.69
C LYS A 150 -38.26 -20.14 -0.46
N ARG A 151 -39.07 -19.10 -0.21
CA ARG A 151 -40.21 -19.18 0.72
C ARG A 151 -41.06 -20.36 0.25
N HIS A 152 -40.95 -21.48 0.94
CA HIS A 152 -41.94 -22.55 0.80
C HIS A 152 -43.19 -22.02 1.53
N GLY A 153 -44.24 -21.82 0.75
CA GLY A 153 -45.60 -21.62 1.26
C GLY A 153 -46.18 -22.94 1.75
#